data_AF-A0A7G9Z2T8-F1
#
_entry.id   AF-A0A7G9Z2T8-F1
#
_cell.length_a   1.000
_cell.length_b   1.000
_cell.length_c   1.000
_cell.angle_alpha   90.00
_cell.angle_beta   90.00
_cell.angle_gamma   90.00
#
_symmetry.space_group_name_H-M   'P 1'
#
loop_
_entity.id
_entity.type
_entity.pdbx_description
1 polymer ?
#
loop_
_entity_poly.entity_id
_entity_poly.type
_entity_poly.pdbx_seq_one_letter_code
_entity_poly.pdbx_strand_id
1 'polypeptide(L)'
;MPLRKRTGISKVREYYDFTNLEGNLIGEDCTFSRDAVRYTLKEFEAKIFKDFESRIKGTKDFNRLYQGWLSESDPHAFYRNSESLVKWSDSRELLKRFTGLAIKKWYVFGEANKNLPILKMLDDVPKIEIAHAGHFMMIDNPKEFYRELFATLQ
;
A
#
# COMPACT_ATOMS: atom_id res chain seq x y z
N MET A 1 30.84 -25.80 36.82
CA MET A 1 29.53 -25.86 36.15
C MET A 1 29.71 -25.38 34.70
N PRO A 2 29.67 -26.25 33.68
CA PRO A 2 29.93 -25.82 32.31
C PRO A 2 28.70 -25.15 31.71
N LEU A 3 28.93 -24.00 31.07
CA LEU A 3 27.94 -23.23 30.31
C LEU A 3 27.38 -24.08 29.17
N ARG A 4 26.06 -24.34 29.19
CA ARG A 4 25.34 -24.89 28.04
C ARG A 4 25.47 -23.91 26.87
N LYS A 5 26.12 -24.34 25.78
CA LYS A 5 26.02 -23.68 24.48
C LYS A 5 24.55 -23.68 24.08
N ARG A 6 23.90 -22.50 24.05
CA ARG A 6 22.64 -22.34 23.34
C ARG A 6 22.94 -22.47 21.85
N THR A 7 22.70 -23.66 21.30
CA THR A 7 22.55 -23.83 19.85
C THR A 7 21.26 -23.14 19.45
N GLY A 8 21.34 -21.83 19.22
CA GLY A 8 20.28 -21.04 18.65
C GLY A 8 20.11 -21.47 17.19
N ILE A 9 19.19 -22.39 16.95
CA ILE A 9 18.59 -22.55 15.62
C ILE A 9 17.96 -21.19 15.33
N SER A 10 18.57 -20.41 14.43
CA SER A 10 17.92 -19.26 13.83
C SER A 10 16.68 -19.79 13.13
N LYS A 11 15.50 -19.67 13.75
CA LYS A 11 14.23 -19.87 13.05
C LYS A 11 14.24 -18.84 11.93
N VAL A 12 14.58 -19.28 10.73
CA VAL A 12 14.22 -18.56 9.51
C VAL A 12 12.71 -18.38 9.60
N ARG A 13 12.25 -17.14 9.62
CA ARG A 13 10.82 -16.87 9.45
C ARG A 13 10.52 -17.27 8.02
N GLU A 14 9.97 -18.46 7.84
CA GLU A 14 9.41 -18.88 6.57
C GLU A 14 8.11 -18.08 6.37
N TYR A 15 8.11 -17.24 5.34
CA TYR A 15 6.90 -16.58 4.85
C TYR A 15 6.30 -17.51 3.79
N TYR A 16 5.05 -17.90 3.92
CA TYR A 16 4.40 -18.82 2.98
C TYR A 16 3.85 -18.10 1.76
N ASP A 17 3.37 -16.87 1.96
CA ASP A 17 2.78 -16.05 0.93
C ASP A 17 2.95 -14.54 1.19
N PHE A 18 2.63 -13.75 0.16
CA PHE A 18 2.52 -12.31 0.23
C PHE A 18 1.37 -11.81 -0.66
N THR A 19 0.37 -11.19 -0.05
CA THR A 19 -0.75 -10.58 -0.78
C THR A 19 -0.60 -9.06 -0.77
N ASN A 20 -0.41 -8.46 -1.95
CA ASN A 20 -0.34 -7.02 -2.14
C ASN A 20 -1.75 -6.46 -2.37
N LEU A 21 -2.14 -5.44 -1.61
CA LEU A 21 -3.45 -4.79 -1.69
C LEU A 21 -3.27 -3.39 -2.30
N GLU A 22 -3.36 -3.26 -3.63
CA GLU A 22 -3.08 -2.04 -4.39
C GLU A 22 -1.91 -1.18 -3.87
N GLY A 23 -0.81 -1.81 -3.45
CA GLY A 23 0.34 -1.07 -2.93
C GLY A 23 1.01 -0.24 -4.02
N ASN A 24 1.61 0.89 -3.62
CA ASN A 24 2.35 1.76 -4.55
C ASN A 24 3.66 1.09 -4.98
N LEU A 25 3.62 0.34 -6.07
CA LEU A 25 4.79 -0.38 -6.59
C LEU A 25 5.56 0.45 -7.62
N ILE A 26 4.88 1.39 -8.28
CA ILE A 26 5.43 2.33 -9.27
C ILE A 26 5.04 3.77 -8.93
N GLY A 27 5.78 4.73 -9.50
CA GLY A 27 5.58 6.16 -9.23
C GLY A 27 4.17 6.65 -9.56
N GLU A 28 3.53 6.09 -10.60
CA GLU A 28 2.16 6.39 -11.02
C GLU A 28 1.11 6.03 -9.96
N ASP A 29 1.42 5.10 -9.04
CA ASP A 29 0.53 4.73 -7.95
C ASP A 29 0.56 5.80 -6.83
N CYS A 30 1.65 6.58 -6.72
CA CYS A 30 1.82 7.59 -5.68
C CYS A 30 0.92 8.80 -5.96
N THR A 31 -0.32 8.78 -5.45
CA THR A 31 -1.27 9.90 -5.57
C THR A 31 -0.94 10.98 -4.53
N PHE A 32 -1.57 10.92 -3.35
CA PHE A 32 -1.42 11.92 -2.29
C PHE A 32 0.02 12.07 -1.80
N SER A 33 0.78 10.98 -1.73
CA SER A 33 2.20 11.03 -1.36
C SER A 33 3.05 11.82 -2.36
N ARG A 34 2.77 11.75 -3.66
CA ARG A 34 3.46 12.54 -4.68
C ARG A 34 3.15 14.01 -4.53
N ASP A 35 1.90 14.35 -4.28
CA ASP A 35 1.49 15.74 -4.08
C ASP A 35 2.10 16.34 -2.81
N ALA A 36 2.25 15.55 -1.74
CA ALA A 36 2.86 16.01 -0.49
C ALA A 36 4.32 16.45 -0.69
N VAL A 37 5.10 15.66 -1.43
CA VAL A 37 6.54 15.88 -1.63
C VAL A 37 6.85 16.90 -2.72
N ARG A 38 5.84 17.53 -3.33
CA ARG A 38 6.02 18.71 -4.19
C ARG A 38 6.39 19.97 -3.40
N TYR A 39 6.10 19.97 -2.11
CA TYR A 39 6.36 21.07 -1.19
C TYR A 39 7.56 20.74 -0.32
N THR A 40 8.21 21.75 0.25
CA THR A 40 9.18 21.49 1.33
C THR A 40 8.44 21.01 2.57
N LEU A 41 9.12 20.25 3.45
CA LEU A 41 8.55 19.79 4.72
C LEU A 41 7.91 20.93 5.53
N LYS A 42 8.60 22.08 5.61
CA LYS A 42 8.12 23.26 6.34
C LYS A 42 6.83 23.83 5.74
N GLU A 43 6.74 23.91 4.41
CA GLU A 43 5.51 24.35 3.73
C GLU A 43 4.39 23.33 3.93
N PHE A 44 4.72 22.04 3.91
CA PHE A 44 3.76 20.97 4.06
C PHE A 44 3.10 20.99 5.45
N GLU A 45 3.91 21.02 6.51
CA GLU A 45 3.46 21.09 7.90
C GLU A 45 2.65 22.37 8.19
N ALA A 46 3.06 23.51 7.62
CA ALA A 46 2.46 24.80 7.95
C ALA A 46 1.11 25.07 7.26
N LYS A 47 0.90 24.57 6.04
CA LYS A 47 -0.25 24.97 5.20
C LYS A 47 -0.88 23.80 4.47
N ILE A 48 -0.07 22.95 3.86
CA ILE A 48 -0.57 21.97 2.88
C ILE A 48 -1.28 20.80 3.55
N PHE A 49 -0.91 20.43 4.78
CA PHE A 49 -1.60 19.35 5.48
C PHE A 49 -3.09 19.65 5.71
N LYS A 50 -3.41 20.88 6.12
CA LYS A 50 -4.80 21.36 6.26
C LYS A 50 -5.50 21.52 4.91
N ASP A 51 -4.76 21.95 3.88
CA ASP A 51 -5.31 22.06 2.53
C ASP A 51 -5.63 20.67 1.93
N PHE A 52 -4.83 19.65 2.23
CA PHE A 52 -5.08 18.26 1.80
C PHE A 52 -6.42 17.75 2.34
N GLU A 53 -6.69 17.94 3.62
CA GLU A 53 -7.98 17.60 4.23
C GLU A 53 -9.15 18.28 3.49
N SER A 54 -8.96 19.53 3.04
CA SER A 54 -9.98 20.29 2.33
C SER A 54 -10.18 19.86 0.87
N ARG A 55 -9.12 19.44 0.16
CA ARG A 55 -9.16 19.00 -1.25
C ARG A 55 -9.78 17.62 -1.42
N ILE A 56 -9.79 16.83 -0.36
CA ILE A 56 -10.46 15.53 -0.30
C ILE A 56 -11.99 15.67 -0.24
N LYS A 57 -12.55 16.88 -0.04
CA LYS A 57 -13.99 17.14 -0.23
C LYS A 57 -14.35 17.16 -1.71
N GLY A 58 -14.68 16.00 -2.28
CA GLY A 58 -15.26 15.96 -3.62
C GLY A 58 -15.65 14.62 -4.23
N THR A 59 -15.19 13.46 -3.75
CA THR A 59 -15.50 12.17 -4.42
C THR A 59 -15.72 11.00 -3.46
N LYS A 60 -16.90 10.34 -3.51
CA LYS A 60 -17.29 9.07 -2.83
C LYS A 60 -16.98 8.96 -1.31
N ASP A 61 -17.58 7.97 -0.63
CA ASP A 61 -17.43 7.76 0.83
C ASP A 61 -15.96 7.53 1.27
N PHE A 62 -15.12 6.99 0.37
CA PHE A 62 -13.67 6.80 0.53
C PHE A 62 -12.95 8.03 1.09
N ASN A 63 -13.21 9.19 0.50
CA ASN A 63 -12.49 10.42 0.83
C ASN A 63 -12.77 10.87 2.26
N ARG A 64 -13.96 10.58 2.78
CA ARG A 64 -14.34 10.97 4.15
C ARG A 64 -13.57 10.17 5.20
N LEU A 65 -13.41 8.86 5.00
CA LEU A 65 -12.64 8.01 5.92
C LEU A 65 -11.16 8.37 5.88
N TYR A 66 -10.61 8.53 4.68
CA TYR A 66 -9.21 8.92 4.51
C TYR A 66 -8.92 10.30 5.12
N GLN A 67 -9.83 11.26 4.96
CA GLN A 67 -9.74 12.57 5.63
C GLN A 67 -9.69 12.42 7.15
N GLY A 68 -10.54 11.55 7.73
CA GLY A 68 -10.52 11.26 9.16
C GLY A 68 -9.16 10.76 9.64
N TRP A 69 -8.59 9.77 8.94
CA TRP A 69 -7.26 9.24 9.27
C TRP A 69 -6.14 10.27 9.10
N LEU A 70 -6.23 11.12 8.08
CA LEU A 70 -5.28 12.23 7.92
C LEU A 70 -5.38 13.20 9.08
N SER A 71 -6.57 13.54 9.57
CA SER A 71 -6.73 14.47 10.70
C SER A 71 -6.13 13.97 12.01
N GLU A 72 -5.97 12.65 12.15
CA GLU A 72 -5.32 11.99 13.29
C GLU A 72 -3.82 11.72 13.04
N SER A 73 -3.31 12.00 11.84
CA SER A 73 -1.93 11.73 11.45
C SER A 73 -1.00 12.89 11.81
N ASP A 74 0.23 12.56 12.20
CA ASP A 74 1.29 13.55 12.35
C ASP A 74 1.78 14.04 10.96
N PRO A 75 1.76 15.37 10.69
CA PRO A 75 2.13 15.90 9.37
C PRO A 75 3.57 15.59 8.97
N HIS A 76 4.50 15.58 9.93
CA HIS A 76 5.91 15.27 9.69
C HIS A 76 6.07 13.82 9.27
N ALA A 77 5.47 12.90 10.03
CA ALA A 77 5.50 11.46 9.76
C ALA A 77 4.89 11.15 8.38
N PHE A 78 3.76 11.77 8.04
CA PHE A 78 3.14 11.62 6.73
C PHE A 78 4.06 12.08 5.59
N TYR A 79 4.68 13.27 5.73
CA TYR A 79 5.60 13.79 4.73
C TYR A 79 6.81 12.87 4.54
N ARG A 80 7.46 12.45 5.64
CA ARG A 80 8.63 11.57 5.59
C ARG A 80 8.30 10.19 5.03
N ASN A 81 7.13 9.65 5.36
CA ASN A 81 6.64 8.43 4.75
C ASN A 81 6.44 8.61 3.23
N SER A 82 5.81 9.72 2.83
CA SER A 82 5.57 10.04 1.42
C SER A 82 6.85 10.21 0.62
N GLU A 83 7.86 10.90 1.18
CA GLU A 83 9.20 11.06 0.59
C GLU A 83 9.87 9.71 0.32
N SER A 84 9.82 8.83 1.32
CA SER A 84 10.34 7.47 1.20
C SER A 84 9.56 6.68 0.14
N LEU A 85 8.23 6.61 0.26
CA LEU A 85 7.36 5.81 -0.60
C LEU A 85 7.53 6.19 -2.07
N VAL A 86 7.49 7.48 -2.37
CA VAL A 86 7.74 8.01 -3.71
C VAL A 86 9.11 7.55 -4.22
N LYS A 87 10.18 7.74 -3.44
CA LYS A 87 11.53 7.37 -3.87
C LYS A 87 11.63 5.89 -4.23
N TRP A 88 11.04 5.03 -3.42
CA TRP A 88 11.03 3.58 -3.65
C TRP A 88 10.15 3.17 -4.84
N SER A 89 9.06 3.89 -5.09
CA SER A 89 8.13 3.64 -6.19
C SER A 89 8.67 4.15 -7.54
N ASP A 90 9.22 5.37 -7.58
CA ASP A 90 9.85 5.97 -8.75
C ASP A 90 11.05 5.15 -9.23
N SER A 91 11.83 4.59 -8.29
CA SER A 91 12.96 3.72 -8.62
C SER A 91 12.55 2.31 -9.07
N ARG A 92 11.26 1.95 -8.99
CA ARG A 92 10.69 0.61 -9.26
C ARG A 92 11.28 -0.52 -8.41
N GLU A 93 11.98 -0.17 -7.33
CA GLU A 93 12.60 -1.16 -6.47
C GLU A 93 11.55 -1.93 -5.66
N LEU A 94 10.39 -1.33 -5.36
CA LEU A 94 9.25 -2.05 -4.76
C LEU A 94 8.66 -3.08 -5.73
N LEU A 95 8.40 -2.67 -6.98
CA LEU A 95 7.96 -3.59 -8.03
C LEU A 95 8.93 -4.76 -8.18
N LYS A 96 10.23 -4.49 -8.31
CA LYS A 96 11.28 -5.52 -8.45
C LYS A 96 11.31 -6.48 -7.25
N ARG A 97 11.16 -5.96 -6.03
CA ARG A 97 11.12 -6.80 -4.82
C ARG A 97 9.90 -7.70 -4.81
N PHE A 98 8.72 -7.14 -5.08
CA PHE A 98 7.46 -7.87 -5.10
C PHE A 98 7.48 -8.98 -6.16
N THR A 99 7.84 -8.65 -7.40
CA THR A 99 7.93 -9.65 -8.49
C THR A 99 9.06 -10.64 -8.26
N GLY A 100 10.14 -10.25 -7.56
CA GLY A 100 11.25 -11.12 -7.19
C GLY A 100 11.02 -12.06 -5.99
N LEU A 101 9.91 -11.93 -5.26
CA LEU A 101 9.60 -12.85 -4.14
C LEU A 101 9.54 -14.31 -4.61
N ALA A 102 10.27 -15.22 -3.96
CA ALA A 102 10.25 -16.66 -4.30
C ALA A 102 9.13 -17.45 -3.59
N ILE A 103 8.11 -16.74 -3.09
CA ILE A 103 6.96 -17.28 -2.36
C ILE A 103 5.69 -17.03 -3.15
N LYS A 104 4.60 -17.72 -2.77
CA LYS A 104 3.28 -17.46 -3.37
C LYS A 104 2.94 -15.98 -3.20
N LYS A 105 2.37 -15.36 -4.22
CA LYS A 105 2.01 -13.96 -4.17
C LYS A 105 0.79 -13.64 -5.00
N TRP A 106 0.04 -12.63 -4.57
CA TRP A 106 -1.14 -12.13 -5.26
C TRP A 106 -1.15 -10.61 -5.27
N TYR A 107 -1.80 -10.05 -6.28
CA TYR A 107 -2.11 -8.63 -6.33
C TYR A 107 -3.63 -8.45 -6.34
N VAL A 108 -4.16 -7.80 -5.31
CA VAL A 108 -5.59 -7.55 -5.15
C VAL A 108 -5.88 -6.10 -5.51
N PHE A 109 -6.90 -5.87 -6.31
CA PHE A 109 -7.36 -4.55 -6.75
C PHE A 109 -8.89 -4.47 -6.78
N GLY A 110 -9.45 -3.28 -6.60
CA GLY A 110 -10.88 -3.04 -6.73
C GLY A 110 -11.29 -2.87 -8.19
N GLU A 111 -12.48 -3.32 -8.57
CA GLU A 111 -13.04 -3.20 -9.92
C GLU A 111 -12.92 -1.78 -10.51
N ALA A 112 -13.12 -0.74 -9.69
CA ALA A 112 -13.02 0.65 -10.13
C ALA A 112 -11.60 1.04 -10.62
N ASN A 113 -10.59 0.26 -10.21
CA ASN A 113 -9.18 0.47 -10.48
C ASN A 113 -8.60 -0.51 -11.51
N LYS A 114 -9.43 -1.24 -12.25
CA LYS A 114 -9.01 -2.22 -13.28
C LYS A 114 -8.14 -1.69 -14.43
N ASN A 115 -7.98 -0.37 -14.52
CA ASN A 115 -7.16 0.30 -15.54
C ASN A 115 -5.82 0.82 -14.99
N LEU A 116 -5.46 0.52 -13.74
CA LEU A 116 -4.19 0.97 -13.17
C LEU A 116 -2.99 0.49 -14.02
N PRO A 117 -1.99 1.37 -14.30
CA PRO A 117 -0.83 1.01 -15.12
C PRO A 117 -0.05 -0.21 -14.60
N ILE A 118 0.05 -0.35 -13.28
CA ILE A 118 0.74 -1.45 -12.61
C ILE A 118 0.22 -2.84 -13.01
N LEU A 119 -1.07 -2.97 -13.33
CA LEU A 119 -1.66 -4.27 -13.69
C LEU A 119 -1.03 -4.86 -14.96
N LYS A 120 -0.56 -4.01 -15.88
CA LYS A 120 0.15 -4.40 -17.12
C LYS A 120 1.63 -4.75 -16.89
N MET A 121 2.14 -4.51 -15.69
CA MET A 121 3.53 -4.79 -15.31
C MET A 121 3.66 -6.02 -14.41
N LEU A 122 2.54 -6.69 -14.16
CA LEU A 122 2.40 -7.80 -13.23
C LEU A 122 2.00 -9.09 -13.94
N ASP A 123 2.40 -9.29 -15.21
CA ASP A 123 1.89 -10.37 -16.06
C ASP A 123 1.97 -11.77 -15.41
N ASP A 124 3.07 -12.08 -14.71
CA ASP A 124 3.29 -13.37 -14.04
C ASP A 124 2.70 -13.46 -12.62
N VAL A 125 2.06 -12.39 -12.14
CA VAL A 125 1.45 -12.34 -10.80
C VAL A 125 -0.05 -12.56 -10.90
N PRO A 126 -0.61 -13.58 -10.21
CA PRO A 126 -2.07 -13.76 -10.10
C PRO A 126 -2.74 -12.52 -9.52
N LYS A 127 -3.84 -12.10 -10.14
CA LYS A 127 -4.59 -10.89 -9.75
C LYS A 127 -5.98 -11.26 -9.28
N ILE A 128 -6.46 -10.54 -8.28
CA ILE A 128 -7.79 -10.71 -7.70
C ILE A 128 -8.50 -9.37 -7.81
N GLU A 129 -9.57 -9.32 -8.60
CA GLU A 129 -10.45 -8.16 -8.68
C GLU A 129 -11.56 -8.30 -7.63
N ILE A 130 -11.82 -7.25 -6.85
CA ILE A 130 -12.95 -7.19 -5.91
C ILE A 130 -14.06 -6.35 -6.54
N ALA A 131 -15.22 -6.95 -6.77
CA ALA A 131 -16.36 -6.27 -7.37
C ALA A 131 -16.86 -5.10 -6.52
N HIS A 132 -17.33 -4.04 -7.19
CA HIS A 132 -17.92 -2.84 -6.56
C HIS A 132 -17.00 -2.14 -5.55
N ALA A 133 -15.68 -2.31 -5.67
CA ALA A 133 -14.68 -1.73 -4.80
C ALA A 133 -13.72 -0.79 -5.54
N GLY A 134 -13.17 0.18 -4.81
CA GLY A 134 -12.00 0.95 -5.21
C GLY A 134 -10.77 0.56 -4.39
N HIS A 135 -9.95 1.55 -4.03
CA HIS A 135 -8.65 1.34 -3.39
C HIS A 135 -8.75 0.66 -2.00
N PHE A 136 -9.78 0.98 -1.22
CA PHE A 136 -10.02 0.36 0.09
C PHE A 136 -11.02 -0.80 -0.03
N MET A 137 -10.69 -1.82 -0.83
CA MET A 137 -11.61 -2.92 -1.11
C MET A 137 -12.06 -3.71 0.13
N MET A 138 -11.25 -3.71 1.19
CA MET A 138 -11.59 -4.31 2.47
C MET A 138 -12.70 -3.57 3.21
N ILE A 139 -12.96 -2.31 2.86
CA ILE A 139 -14.04 -1.48 3.40
C ILE A 139 -15.21 -1.44 2.42
N ASP A 140 -14.95 -1.29 1.12
CA ASP A 140 -15.98 -1.13 0.10
C ASP A 140 -16.81 -2.43 -0.09
N ASN A 141 -16.15 -3.60 -0.11
CA ASN A 141 -16.81 -4.91 -0.22
C ASN A 141 -16.11 -5.96 0.65
N PRO A 142 -16.24 -5.87 1.99
CA PRO A 142 -15.52 -6.74 2.93
C PRO A 142 -15.85 -8.22 2.72
N LYS A 143 -17.11 -8.54 2.39
CA LYS A 143 -17.56 -9.93 2.26
C LYS A 143 -16.81 -10.65 1.12
N GLU A 144 -16.68 -10.00 -0.02
CA GLU A 144 -15.94 -10.54 -1.15
C GLU A 144 -14.45 -10.52 -0.90
N PHE A 145 -13.92 -9.39 -0.42
CA PHE A 145 -12.50 -9.24 -0.11
C PHE A 145 -11.98 -10.37 0.81
N TYR A 146 -12.65 -10.61 1.94
CA TYR A 146 -12.20 -11.65 2.88
C TYR A 146 -12.43 -13.07 2.36
N ARG A 147 -13.44 -13.29 1.50
CA ARG A 147 -13.64 -14.59 0.82
C ARG A 147 -12.48 -14.89 -0.12
N GLU A 148 -12.13 -13.94 -0.99
CA GLU A 148 -11.03 -14.11 -1.95
C GLU A 148 -9.68 -14.20 -1.25
N LEU A 149 -9.44 -13.37 -0.22
CA LEU A 149 -8.22 -13.44 0.58
C LEU A 149 -8.09 -14.82 1.24
N PHE A 150 -9.17 -15.37 1.81
CA PHE A 150 -9.13 -16.71 2.39
C PHE A 150 -8.81 -17.79 1.35
N ALA A 151 -9.31 -17.66 0.11
CA ALA A 151 -9.01 -18.59 -0.97
C ALA A 151 -7.51 -18.59 -1.36
N THR A 152 -6.79 -17.48 -1.16
CA THR A 152 -5.33 -17.44 -1.40
C THR A 152 -4.50 -18.23 -0.38
N LEU A 153 -5.06 -18.49 0.81
CA LEU A 153 -4.35 -19.17 1.90
C LEU A 153 -4.46 -20.70 1.83
N GLN A 154 -5.24 -21.23 0.89
CA GLN A 154 -5.40 -22.68 0.66
C GLN A 154 -4.35 -23.24 -0.32
#